data_AF-A0A8D8K3L7-F1
#
_entry.id   AF-A0A8D8K3L7-F1
#
_cell.length_a   1.000
_cell.length_b   1.000
_cell.length_c   1.000
_cell.angle_alpha   90.00
_cell.angle_beta   90.00
_cell.angle_gamma   90.00
#
_symmetry.space_group_name_H-M   'P 1'
#
loop_
_entity.id
_entity.type
_entity.pdbx_description
1 polymer ?
#
loop_
_entity_poly.entity_id
_entity_poly.type
_entity_poly.pdbx_seq_one_letter_code
_entity_poly.pdbx_strand_id
1 'polypeptide(L)'
;MNKCSRDYHIFKLFPTVLKPKRIGKRKLPTILDAQKDHLVHCYSANDIGPIIELSKKKRDLLQPTIIVVGANDTELAQFYVFKDNVFWKSCSFIRCIDLVVKSTTVLGLKFSPVNELVWAFLRTFFYQEEGVENSKSSSVFSLTKALQ
;
A
#
# COMPACT_ATOMS: atom_id res chain seq x y z
N MET A 1 -0.35 -2.50 21.67
CA MET A 1 -0.45 -2.54 20.20
C MET A 1 -0.44 -3.99 19.73
N ASN A 2 -1.47 -4.41 18.98
CA ASN A 2 -1.56 -5.78 18.46
C ASN A 2 -0.61 -5.98 17.25
N LYS A 3 -0.37 -7.25 16.85
CA LYS A 3 0.54 -7.58 15.74
C LYS A 3 0.16 -6.87 14.44
N CYS A 4 -1.11 -6.86 14.06
CA CYS A 4 -1.55 -6.24 12.81
C CYS A 4 -1.38 -4.71 12.82
N SER A 5 -1.63 -4.04 13.95
CA SER A 5 -1.37 -2.61 14.12
C SER A 5 0.12 -2.31 13.99
N ARG A 6 0.98 -3.13 14.59
CA ARG A 6 2.43 -2.98 14.41
C ARG A 6 2.82 -3.10 12.94
N ASP A 7 2.33 -4.12 12.25
CA ASP A 7 2.63 -4.37 10.84
C ASP A 7 2.12 -3.21 9.95
N TYR A 8 0.94 -2.65 10.28
CA TYR A 8 0.39 -1.43 9.66
C TYR A 8 1.32 -0.23 9.84
N HIS A 9 1.79 0.03 11.05
CA HIS A 9 2.71 1.14 11.32
C HIS A 9 4.05 0.97 10.60
N ILE A 10 4.62 -0.23 10.62
CA ILE A 10 5.86 -0.54 9.88
C ILE A 10 5.66 -0.22 8.39
N PHE A 11 4.55 -0.68 7.81
CA PHE A 11 4.28 -0.41 6.41
C PHE A 11 4.14 1.08 6.11
N LYS A 12 3.46 1.82 7.00
CA LYS A 12 3.32 3.28 6.93
C LYS A 12 4.67 4.00 7.05
N LEU A 13 5.71 3.37 7.60
CA LEU A 13 7.04 3.96 7.67
C LEU A 13 7.88 3.70 6.42
N PHE A 14 7.52 2.76 5.53
CA PHE A 14 8.30 2.53 4.30
C PHE A 14 8.57 3.78 3.47
N PRO A 15 7.61 4.69 3.23
CA PRO A 15 7.85 5.90 2.45
C PRO A 15 8.89 6.85 3.07
N THR A 16 9.26 6.66 4.35
CA THR A 16 10.34 7.43 5.00
C THR A 16 11.72 6.95 4.58
N VAL A 17 11.87 5.65 4.33
CA VAL A 17 13.11 4.99 3.89
C VAL A 17 13.20 5.00 2.37
N LEU A 18 12.11 4.61 1.72
CA LEU A 18 11.95 4.56 0.26
C LEU A 18 11.16 5.79 -0.18
N LYS A 19 11.84 6.94 -0.18
CA LYS A 19 11.22 8.24 -0.45
C LYS A 19 10.48 8.28 -1.80
N PRO A 20 9.31 8.92 -1.88
CA PRO A 20 8.57 9.07 -3.14
C PRO A 20 9.44 9.70 -4.24
N LYS A 21 9.29 9.22 -5.47
CA LYS A 21 9.95 9.80 -6.64
C LYS A 21 9.09 10.89 -7.26
N ARG A 22 9.74 11.76 -8.05
CA ARG A 22 9.03 12.76 -8.84
C ARG A 22 8.18 12.06 -9.91
N ILE A 23 6.88 12.38 -9.92
CA ILE A 23 5.91 11.88 -10.87
C ILE A 23 5.83 12.87 -12.05
N GLY A 24 6.29 12.42 -13.21
CA GLY A 24 6.40 13.26 -14.40
C GLY A 24 7.27 14.50 -14.16
N LYS A 25 6.96 15.61 -14.84
CA LYS A 25 7.75 16.85 -14.72
C LYS A 25 7.39 17.72 -13.50
N ARG A 26 6.21 17.52 -12.90
CA ARG A 26 5.57 18.58 -12.09
C ARG A 26 5.39 18.26 -10.61
N LYS A 27 5.22 16.99 -10.21
CA LYS A 27 4.80 16.66 -8.84
C LYS A 27 5.82 15.78 -8.13
N LEU A 28 6.34 16.26 -6.99
CA LEU A 28 7.05 15.43 -6.02
C LEU A 28 6.07 15.20 -4.85
N PRO A 29 5.52 13.98 -4.69
CA PRO A 29 4.65 13.68 -3.56
C PRO A 29 5.40 13.82 -2.24
N THR A 30 4.68 14.25 -1.21
CA THR A 30 5.23 14.24 0.15
C THR A 30 5.26 12.81 0.70
N ILE A 31 6.07 12.58 1.74
CA ILE A 31 6.03 11.33 2.50
C ILE A 31 4.61 11.06 3.02
N LEU A 32 3.92 12.11 3.49
CA LEU A 32 2.56 11.98 4.01
C LEU A 32 1.56 11.56 2.92
N ASP A 33 1.70 12.05 1.69
CA ASP A 33 0.88 11.62 0.55
C ASP A 33 1.09 10.12 0.30
N ALA A 34 2.34 9.68 0.31
CA ALA A 34 2.71 8.28 0.13
C ALA A 34 2.22 7.38 1.27
N GLN A 35 2.23 7.86 2.51
CA GLN A 35 1.67 7.11 3.65
C GLN A 35 0.16 6.89 3.59
N LYS A 36 -0.55 7.70 2.81
CA LYS A 36 -2.01 7.62 2.61
C LYS A 36 -2.39 6.96 1.28
N ASP A 37 -1.42 6.71 0.42
CA ASP A 37 -1.60 6.11 -0.89
C ASP A 37 -1.79 4.58 -0.73
N HIS A 38 -2.89 4.05 -1.27
CA HIS A 38 -3.39 2.67 -1.09
C HIS A 38 -3.69 2.22 0.34
N LEU A 39 -3.76 3.14 1.30
CA LEU A 39 -4.01 2.80 2.69
C LEU A 39 -5.02 3.75 3.32
N VAL A 40 -6.17 3.19 3.67
CA VAL A 40 -7.29 3.92 4.28
C VAL A 40 -7.53 3.36 5.67
N HIS A 41 -7.54 4.24 6.67
CA HIS A 41 -7.96 3.89 8.02
C HIS A 41 -9.38 4.44 8.27
N CYS A 42 -10.26 3.54 8.70
CA CYS A 42 -11.62 3.83 9.12
C CYS A 42 -11.75 3.62 10.63
N TYR A 43 -12.49 4.49 11.32
CA TYR A 43 -12.75 4.31 12.75
C TYR A 43 -13.79 3.21 12.99
N SER A 44 -14.77 3.11 12.09
CA SER A 44 -15.83 2.12 12.10
C SER A 44 -15.99 1.48 10.72
N ALA A 45 -16.54 0.26 10.70
CA ALA A 45 -16.90 -0.42 9.46
C ALA A 45 -17.96 0.37 8.65
N ASN A 46 -18.78 1.18 9.34
CA ASN A 46 -19.78 2.04 8.71
C ASN A 46 -19.14 3.16 7.86
N ASP A 47 -17.89 3.54 8.16
CA ASP A 47 -17.20 4.62 7.43
C ASP A 47 -16.67 4.16 6.06
N ILE A 48 -16.60 2.84 5.84
CA ILE A 48 -16.05 2.25 4.62
C ILE A 48 -16.82 2.73 3.37
N GLY A 49 -18.15 2.65 3.42
CA GLY A 49 -19.02 3.03 2.29
C GLY A 49 -18.80 4.48 1.85
N PRO A 50 -18.99 5.47 2.74
CA PRO A 50 -18.77 6.88 2.45
C PRO A 50 -17.38 7.19 1.89
N ILE A 51 -16.32 6.60 2.46
CA ILE A 51 -14.94 6.84 2.00
C ILE A 51 -14.75 6.33 0.57
N ILE A 52 -15.28 5.15 0.25
CA ILE A 52 -15.17 4.59 -1.09
C ILE A 52 -15.94 5.41 -2.12
N GLU A 53 -17.12 5.91 -1.77
CA GLU A 53 -17.87 6.81 -2.67
C GLU A 53 -17.09 8.09 -2.97
N LEU A 54 -16.46 8.68 -1.96
CA LEU A 54 -15.61 9.86 -2.14
C LEU A 54 -14.41 9.54 -3.04
N SER A 55 -13.74 8.42 -2.82
CA SER A 55 -12.57 8.02 -3.59
C SER A 55 -12.91 7.60 -5.03
N LYS A 56 -14.12 7.04 -5.27
CA LYS A 56 -14.66 6.80 -6.62
C LYS A 56 -14.89 8.10 -7.38
N LYS A 57 -15.49 9.11 -6.74
CA LYS A 57 -15.74 10.43 -7.35
C LYS A 57 -14.44 11.10 -7.80
N LYS A 58 -13.35 10.87 -7.07
CA LYS A 58 -12.01 11.40 -7.42
C LYS A 58 -11.25 10.57 -8.45
N ARG A 59 -11.76 9.40 -8.86
CA ARG A 59 -11.05 8.39 -9.68
C ARG A 59 -9.73 7.91 -9.04
N ASP A 60 -9.61 8.01 -7.73
CA ASP A 60 -8.37 7.69 -7.00
C ASP A 60 -8.18 6.17 -6.80
N LEU A 61 -9.20 5.34 -7.09
CA LEU A 61 -9.22 3.89 -6.80
C LEU A 61 -8.96 3.00 -8.02
N LEU A 62 -8.03 3.40 -8.90
CA LEU A 62 -7.66 2.56 -10.04
C LEU A 62 -6.92 1.28 -9.65
N GLN A 63 -6.47 1.18 -8.40
CA GLN A 63 -5.63 0.09 -7.92
C GLN A 63 -6.20 -0.48 -6.61
N PRO A 64 -5.82 -1.73 -6.26
CA PRO A 64 -6.23 -2.31 -5.00
C PRO A 64 -5.82 -1.44 -3.81
N THR A 65 -6.77 -1.13 -2.93
CA THR A 65 -6.55 -0.27 -1.76
C THR A 65 -6.79 -1.08 -0.49
N ILE A 66 -5.84 -1.01 0.45
CA ILE A 66 -5.97 -1.61 1.78
C ILE A 66 -6.83 -0.70 2.64
N ILE A 67 -7.87 -1.28 3.25
CA ILE A 67 -8.73 -0.60 4.22
C ILE A 67 -8.55 -1.30 5.56
N VAL A 68 -8.17 -0.54 6.57
CA VAL A 68 -8.05 -1.00 7.95
C VAL A 68 -9.13 -0.33 8.80
N VAL A 69 -9.74 -1.09 9.70
CA VAL A 69 -10.79 -0.59 10.59
C VAL A 69 -10.36 -0.80 12.04
N GLY A 70 -10.48 0.24 12.84
CA GLY A 70 -10.22 0.20 14.28
C GLY A 70 -10.42 1.57 14.91
N ALA A 71 -10.73 1.58 16.22
CA ALA A 71 -10.98 2.82 16.95
C ALA A 71 -9.79 3.80 16.91
N ASN A 72 -8.58 3.27 16.73
CA ASN A 72 -7.35 4.01 16.52
C ASN A 72 -6.36 3.11 15.75
N ASP A 73 -5.19 3.66 15.39
CA ASP A 73 -4.14 2.94 14.66
C ASP A 73 -3.44 1.85 15.50
N THR A 74 -3.50 1.93 16.82
CA THR A 74 -2.92 0.94 17.74
C THR A 74 -3.81 -0.28 18.01
N GLU A 75 -5.09 -0.20 17.64
CA GLU A 75 -6.15 -1.18 17.88
C GLU A 75 -6.96 -1.47 16.61
N LEU A 76 -6.25 -1.92 15.56
CA LEU A 76 -6.89 -2.35 14.31
C LEU A 76 -7.55 -3.72 14.48
N ALA A 77 -8.79 -3.84 14.03
CA ALA A 77 -9.64 -5.02 14.22
C ALA A 77 -10.04 -5.71 12.91
N GLN A 78 -10.20 -4.95 11.81
CA GLN A 78 -10.63 -5.52 10.53
C GLN A 78 -9.77 -5.02 9.38
N PHE A 79 -9.55 -5.89 8.40
CA PHE A 79 -8.66 -5.65 7.27
C PHE A 79 -9.34 -6.07 5.98
N TYR A 80 -9.33 -5.19 5.00
CA TYR A 80 -9.94 -5.42 3.70
C TYR A 80 -9.00 -4.96 2.58
N VAL A 81 -9.15 -5.58 1.42
CA VAL A 81 -8.65 -5.05 0.15
C VAL A 81 -9.84 -4.72 -0.72
N PHE A 82 -9.87 -3.51 -1.26
CA PHE A 82 -10.94 -3.01 -2.12
C PHE A 82 -10.44 -2.80 -3.56
N LYS A 83 -11.16 -3.33 -4.54
CA LYS A 83 -10.98 -3.03 -5.97
C LYS A 83 -12.29 -3.23 -6.72
N ASP A 84 -12.66 -2.29 -7.60
CA ASP A 84 -13.80 -2.41 -8.52
C ASP A 84 -15.10 -2.91 -7.88
N ASN A 85 -15.47 -2.35 -6.71
CA ASN A 85 -16.65 -2.73 -5.92
C ASN A 85 -16.58 -4.09 -5.23
N VAL A 86 -15.44 -4.77 -5.31
CA VAL A 86 -15.19 -6.02 -4.61
C VAL A 86 -14.39 -5.76 -3.34
N PHE A 87 -14.82 -6.38 -2.25
CA PHE A 87 -14.12 -6.38 -0.98
C PHE A 87 -13.63 -7.78 -0.64
N TRP A 88 -12.33 -7.91 -0.43
CA TRP A 88 -11.75 -9.12 0.15
C TRP A 88 -11.42 -8.87 1.60
N LYS A 89 -12.14 -9.52 2.51
CA LYS A 89 -11.82 -9.52 3.93
C LYS A 89 -10.60 -10.40 4.18
N SER A 90 -9.66 -9.89 4.95
CA SER A 90 -8.42 -10.57 5.33
C SER A 90 -8.34 -10.79 6.83
N CYS A 91 -7.63 -11.84 7.24
CA CYS A 91 -7.36 -12.14 8.64
C CYS A 91 -6.23 -11.30 9.25
N SER A 92 -5.39 -10.65 8.42
CA SER A 92 -4.28 -9.83 8.90
C SER A 92 -3.89 -8.74 7.90
N PHE A 93 -3.16 -7.74 8.40
CA PHE A 93 -2.64 -6.66 7.57
C PHE A 93 -1.61 -7.15 6.53
N ILE A 94 -0.70 -8.06 6.91
CA ILE A 94 0.26 -8.64 5.96
C ILE A 94 -0.43 -9.41 4.84
N ARG A 95 -1.53 -10.12 5.14
CA ARG A 95 -2.35 -10.77 4.11
C ARG A 95 -3.01 -9.77 3.15
N CYS A 96 -3.33 -8.56 3.60
CA CYS A 96 -3.79 -7.50 2.69
C CYS A 96 -2.68 -7.05 1.73
N ILE A 97 -1.44 -6.90 2.21
CA ILE A 97 -0.29 -6.57 1.35
C ILE A 97 -0.11 -7.68 0.30
N ASP A 98 -0.15 -8.94 0.72
CA ASP A 98 -0.05 -10.09 -0.18
C ASP A 98 -1.12 -10.10 -1.26
N LEU A 99 -2.37 -9.85 -0.88
CA LEU A 99 -3.49 -9.71 -1.83
C LEU A 99 -3.26 -8.54 -2.79
N VAL A 100 -2.80 -7.38 -2.33
CA VAL A 100 -2.52 -6.23 -3.21
C VAL A 100 -1.42 -6.56 -4.20
N VAL A 101 -0.30 -7.14 -3.76
CA VAL A 101 0.80 -7.50 -4.65
C VAL A 101 0.34 -8.51 -5.71
N LYS A 102 -0.24 -9.63 -5.27
CA LYS A 102 -0.70 -10.70 -6.17
C LYS A 102 -1.79 -10.23 -7.12
N SER A 103 -2.81 -9.52 -6.64
CA SER A 103 -3.89 -9.03 -7.50
C SER A 103 -3.38 -8.02 -8.51
N THR A 104 -2.47 -7.13 -8.12
CA THR A 104 -1.89 -6.15 -9.05
C THR A 104 -1.07 -6.85 -10.13
N THR A 105 -0.24 -7.83 -9.76
CA THR A 105 0.57 -8.62 -10.71
C THR A 105 -0.31 -9.46 -11.65
N VAL A 106 -1.22 -10.27 -11.11
CA VAL A 106 -2.07 -11.19 -11.89
C VAL A 106 -3.00 -10.44 -12.85
N LEU A 107 -3.52 -9.28 -12.44
CA LEU A 107 -4.42 -8.48 -13.27
C LEU A 107 -3.68 -7.53 -14.23
N GLY A 108 -2.34 -7.54 -14.25
CA GLY A 108 -1.54 -6.64 -15.10
C GLY A 108 -1.73 -5.16 -14.76
N LEU A 109 -2.09 -4.86 -13.51
CA LEU A 109 -2.29 -3.49 -13.04
C LEU A 109 -0.96 -2.82 -12.74
N LYS A 110 -0.97 -1.47 -12.73
CA LYS A 110 0.17 -0.68 -12.29
C LYS A 110 -0.03 -0.25 -10.83
N PHE A 111 1.05 -0.30 -10.05
CA PHE A 111 1.11 0.30 -8.72
C PHE A 111 1.15 1.83 -8.83
N SER A 112 0.86 2.54 -7.73
CA SER A 112 0.82 3.99 -7.74
C SER A 112 2.22 4.53 -7.88
N PRO A 113 2.41 5.54 -8.75
CA PRO A 113 3.68 6.21 -8.88
C PRO A 113 4.10 6.93 -7.59
N VAL A 114 3.18 7.13 -6.63
CA VAL A 114 3.48 7.74 -5.32
C VAL A 114 4.28 6.79 -4.43
N ASN A 115 3.92 5.49 -4.39
CA ASN A 115 4.56 4.45 -3.58
C ASN A 115 5.37 3.44 -4.39
N GLU A 116 5.75 3.78 -5.62
CA GLU A 116 6.31 2.82 -6.56
C GLU A 116 7.57 2.12 -6.03
N LEU A 117 8.42 2.81 -5.27
CA LEU A 117 9.61 2.20 -4.69
C LEU A 117 9.30 1.20 -3.57
N VAL A 118 8.27 1.49 -2.76
CA VAL A 118 7.82 0.58 -1.70
C VAL A 118 7.32 -0.71 -2.34
N TRP A 119 6.45 -0.59 -3.35
CA TRP A 119 5.93 -1.76 -4.07
C TRP A 119 7.02 -2.51 -4.84
N ALA A 120 7.97 -1.80 -5.45
CA ALA A 120 9.10 -2.43 -6.13
C ALA A 120 9.95 -3.24 -5.13
N PHE A 121 10.29 -2.68 -3.97
CA PHE A 121 11.00 -3.40 -2.92
C PHE A 121 10.24 -4.64 -2.46
N LEU A 122 8.94 -4.52 -2.20
CA LEU A 122 8.14 -5.66 -1.75
C LEU A 122 8.14 -6.78 -2.79
N ARG A 123 7.92 -6.46 -4.06
CA ARG A 123 7.92 -7.42 -5.18
C ARG A 123 9.27 -8.10 -5.35
N THR A 124 10.37 -7.35 -5.30
CA THR A 124 11.70 -7.92 -5.51
C THR A 124 12.16 -8.75 -4.32
N PHE A 125 11.95 -8.26 -3.09
CA PHE A 125 12.48 -8.90 -1.88
C PHE A 125 11.63 -10.12 -1.46
N PHE A 126 10.30 -10.00 -1.47
CA PHE A 126 9.41 -11.07 -0.97
C PHE A 126 8.86 -11.98 -2.07
N TYR A 127 8.66 -11.47 -3.29
CA TYR A 127 8.02 -12.23 -4.38
C TYR A 127 9.00 -12.62 -5.50
N GLN A 128 10.26 -12.20 -5.41
CA GLN A 128 11.32 -12.50 -6.38
C GLN A 128 10.91 -12.19 -7.82
N GLU A 129 10.07 -11.16 -8.01
CA GLU A 129 9.64 -10.76 -9.34
C GLU A 129 10.79 -10.01 -10.05
N GLU A 130 11.32 -10.61 -11.11
CA GLU A 130 12.37 -10.02 -11.93
C GLU A 130 11.83 -8.90 -12.83
N GLY A 131 12.72 -7.99 -13.28
CA GLY A 131 12.39 -7.01 -14.31
C GLY A 131 11.48 -5.85 -13.86
N VAL A 132 11.20 -5.71 -12.56
CA VAL A 132 10.46 -4.54 -12.05
C VAL A 132 11.25 -3.26 -12.36
N GLU A 133 10.68 -2.31 -13.11
CA GLU A 133 11.38 -1.12 -13.63
C GLU A 133 12.17 -0.36 -12.55
N ASN A 134 11.65 -0.32 -11.32
CA ASN A 134 12.25 0.36 -10.17
C ASN A 134 13.10 -0.51 -9.23
N SER A 135 13.23 -1.81 -9.51
CA SER A 135 14.15 -2.72 -8.77
C SER A 135 15.60 -2.24 -8.81
N LYS A 136 15.99 -1.58 -9.90
CA LYS A 136 17.33 -1.02 -10.12
C LYS A 136 17.59 0.30 -9.39
N SER A 137 16.59 0.84 -8.69
CA SER A 137 16.78 2.05 -7.90
C SER A 137 17.79 1.79 -6.77
N SER A 138 18.79 2.66 -6.62
CA SER A 138 19.85 2.49 -5.60
C SER A 138 19.28 2.29 -4.19
N SER A 139 18.24 3.02 -3.81
CA SER A 139 17.55 2.86 -2.52
C SER A 139 16.93 1.47 -2.33
N VAL A 140 16.28 0.92 -3.37
CA VAL A 140 15.64 -0.40 -3.31
C VAL A 140 16.71 -1.49 -3.24
N PHE A 141 17.75 -1.39 -4.06
CA PHE A 141 18.88 -2.31 -4.06
C PHE A 141 19.62 -2.31 -2.72
N SER A 142 19.97 -1.14 -2.18
CA SER A 142 20.63 -1.00 -0.88
C SER A 142 19.81 -1.59 0.25
N LEU A 143 18.49 -1.36 0.27
CA LEU A 143 17.61 -1.92 1.30
C LEU A 143 17.48 -3.44 1.18
N THR A 144 17.35 -3.95 -0.05
CA THR A 144 17.29 -5.39 -0.33
C THR A 144 18.57 -6.09 0.16
N LYS A 145 19.74 -5.52 -0.13
CA LYS A 145 21.04 -6.07 0.29
C LYS A 145 21.27 -5.97 1.79
N ALA A 146 20.76 -4.93 2.46
CA ALA A 146 20.94 -4.75 3.90
C ALA A 146 20.12 -5.74 4.75
N LEU A 147 19.12 -6.39 4.16
CA LEU A 147 18.21 -7.32 4.84
C LEU A 147 18.46 -8.81 4.49
N GLN A 148 19.49 -9.09 3.67
CA GLN A 148 19.99 -10.43 3.34
C GLN A 148 21.18 -10.77 4.23
#